data_AF-A0A3P9BZ54-F1
#
_entry.id   AF-A0A3P9BZ54-F1
#
_cell.length_a   1.000
_cell.length_b   1.000
_cell.length_c   1.000
_cell.angle_alpha   90.00
_cell.angle_beta   90.00
_cell.angle_gamma   90.00
#
_symmetry.space_group_name_H-M   'P 1'
#
loop_
_entity.id
_entity.type
_entity.pdbx_description
1 polymer ?
#
loop_
_entity_poly.entity_id
_entity_poly.type
_entity_poly.pdbx_seq_one_letter_code
_entity_poly.pdbx_strand_id
1 'polypeptide(L)'
;MAEECVPEDLDLKGMGEEELWELINDNRHRISLGVRPCILIPYLRQARVLSEMDEDEILSCHNLTNRCMRTSHMLDLLRTQGKNGGMALLESLMIHYPALYTQVTGRKPSTEPSRFSGLIKYSELTEYLVRAVTGMQKELQEARNEASKLRAHCASLEADISQMMEQEMKSRTLRTDNERIQRHLCSLQREVTKLKDEKCDLYIRYTAAIEEKSAVNGRLHELNLQKVRSYLLLLLHQARQDILAQDLAEAIDSQVELAEQLRSYREENEQLLRDKKKVCLFWFFSFSGYSNQIRKCHTNSTSYL
;
A
#
# COMPACT_ATOMS: atom_id res chain seq x y z
N MET A 1 58.73 75.23 53.81
CA MET A 1 59.84 74.49 53.16
C MET A 1 59.33 73.08 52.94
N ALA A 2 59.05 72.60 51.73
CA ALA A 2 59.66 72.91 50.45
C ALA A 2 58.65 73.51 49.45
N GLU A 3 59.05 74.61 48.83
CA GLU A 3 58.61 74.98 47.49
C GLU A 3 58.99 73.85 46.55
N GLU A 4 58.01 73.04 46.15
CA GLU A 4 58.16 72.19 44.98
C GLU A 4 57.67 72.99 43.78
N CYS A 5 58.65 73.53 43.07
CA CYS A 5 58.53 74.27 41.82
C CYS A 5 57.72 73.42 40.83
N VAL A 6 56.46 73.79 40.59
CA VAL A 6 55.64 73.23 39.51
C VAL A 6 56.24 73.77 38.21
N PRO A 7 56.79 72.92 37.32
CA PRO A 7 57.24 73.40 36.02
C PRO A 7 55.98 73.73 35.21
N GLU A 8 55.77 75.04 35.08
CA GLU A 8 55.14 75.77 33.97
C GLU A 8 54.19 74.98 33.05
N ASP A 9 52.92 75.37 33.15
CA ASP A 9 51.74 74.90 32.44
C ASP A 9 51.68 75.24 30.92
N LEU A 10 52.83 75.40 30.25
CA LEU A 10 52.88 75.86 28.86
C LEU A 10 53.97 75.10 28.11
N ASP A 11 53.63 74.01 27.41
CA ASP A 11 54.32 73.79 26.12
C ASP A 11 53.73 72.76 25.13
N LEU A 12 52.69 71.98 25.41
CA LEU A 12 52.15 71.09 24.34
C LEU A 12 51.58 71.90 23.16
N LYS A 13 51.01 73.08 23.43
CA LYS A 13 50.58 74.02 22.39
C LYS A 13 51.76 74.79 21.75
N GLY A 14 52.90 74.89 22.44
CA GLY A 14 54.10 75.60 21.99
C GLY A 14 55.07 74.74 21.17
N MET A 15 55.05 73.41 21.36
CA MET A 15 55.85 72.44 20.60
C MET A 15 55.68 72.59 19.08
N GLY A 16 56.79 72.41 18.35
CA GLY A 16 56.77 72.36 16.89
C GLY A 16 55.94 71.19 16.36
N GLU A 17 55.40 71.30 15.14
CA GLU A 17 54.63 70.20 14.51
C GLU A 17 55.44 68.90 14.42
N GLU A 18 56.71 69.01 14.04
CA GLU A 18 57.60 67.84 13.91
C GLU A 18 57.87 67.19 15.26
N GLU A 19 58.16 67.97 16.30
CA GLU A 19 58.39 67.46 17.66
C GLU A 19 57.14 66.77 18.24
N LEU A 20 55.96 67.30 17.94
CA LEU A 20 54.69 66.72 18.36
C LEU A 20 54.45 65.36 17.69
N TRP A 21 54.69 65.27 16.39
CA TRP A 21 54.50 64.02 15.64
C TRP A 21 55.59 62.98 15.94
N GLU A 22 56.83 63.39 16.20
CA GLU A 22 57.89 62.47 16.66
C GLU A 22 57.50 61.81 17.99
N LEU A 23 56.97 62.56 18.96
CA LEU A 23 56.47 62.01 20.22
C LEU A 23 55.31 61.00 20.04
N ILE A 24 54.41 61.28 19.08
CA ILE A 24 53.31 60.37 18.73
C ILE A 24 53.85 59.12 18.00
N ASN A 25 54.83 59.28 17.12
CA ASN A 25 55.45 58.22 16.34
C ASN A 25 56.27 57.27 17.21
N ASP A 26 57.04 57.79 18.17
CA ASP A 26 57.78 57.01 19.18
C ASP A 26 56.84 56.10 19.99
N ASN A 27 55.60 56.53 20.18
CA ASN A 27 54.58 55.75 20.88
C ASN A 27 53.55 55.09 19.94
N ARG A 28 53.75 55.11 18.61
CA ARG A 28 52.77 54.68 17.60
C ARG A 28 52.29 53.25 17.82
N HIS A 29 53.19 52.34 18.17
CA HIS A 29 52.85 50.93 18.43
C HIS A 29 51.90 50.80 19.63
N ARG A 30 52.16 51.54 20.71
CA ARG A 30 51.34 51.52 21.93
C ARG A 30 49.96 52.10 21.68
N ILE A 31 49.90 53.20 20.93
CA ILE A 31 48.65 53.85 20.53
C ILE A 31 47.85 52.90 19.62
N SER A 32 48.49 52.32 18.60
CA SER A 32 47.81 51.41 17.65
C SER A 32 47.23 50.17 18.32
N LEU A 33 47.91 49.62 19.32
CA LEU A 33 47.41 48.51 20.10
C LEU A 33 46.37 48.91 21.13
N GLY A 34 46.55 50.03 21.84
CA GLY A 34 45.71 50.40 22.98
C GLY A 34 44.39 51.07 22.60
N VAL A 35 44.33 51.70 21.43
CA VAL A 35 43.23 52.59 21.06
C VAL A 35 42.23 51.90 20.15
N ARG A 36 40.94 52.14 20.42
CA ARG A 36 39.83 51.80 19.53
C ARG A 36 39.40 53.05 18.74
N PRO A 37 39.48 53.04 17.40
CA PRO A 37 39.11 54.19 16.56
C PRO A 37 37.67 54.65 16.79
N CYS A 38 36.71 53.72 16.92
CA CYS A 38 35.29 54.03 17.14
C CYS A 38 34.99 54.84 18.42
N ILE A 39 35.94 54.91 19.36
CA ILE A 39 35.80 55.73 20.58
C ILE A 39 36.33 57.14 20.35
N LEU A 40 37.39 57.31 19.54
CA LEU A 40 38.00 58.62 19.29
C LEU A 40 37.37 59.38 18.12
N ILE A 41 36.91 58.67 17.08
CA ILE A 41 36.31 59.26 15.87
C ILE A 41 35.23 60.31 16.16
N PRO A 42 34.28 60.09 17.11
CA PRO A 42 33.25 61.09 17.40
C PRO A 42 33.85 62.44 17.85
N TYR A 43 34.89 62.40 18.69
CA TYR A 43 35.59 63.59 19.15
C TYR A 43 36.44 64.22 18.04
N LEU A 44 37.14 63.41 17.25
CA LEU A 44 37.98 63.88 16.13
C LEU A 44 37.14 64.54 15.03
N ARG A 45 35.91 64.06 14.77
CA ARG A 45 34.93 64.74 13.90
C ARG A 45 34.47 66.06 14.51
N GLN A 46 34.21 66.11 15.82
CA GLN A 46 33.85 67.34 16.51
C GLN A 46 34.97 68.41 16.45
N ALA A 47 36.22 67.97 16.54
CA ALA A 47 37.41 68.83 16.39
C ALA A 47 37.70 69.22 14.92
N ARG A 48 36.91 68.72 13.96
CA ARG A 48 37.06 68.96 12.51
C ARG A 48 38.41 68.53 11.93
N VAL A 49 39.05 67.53 12.54
CA VAL A 49 40.28 66.92 12.01
C VAL A 49 39.99 65.65 11.18
N LEU A 50 38.82 65.05 11.34
CA LEU A 50 38.34 63.96 10.48
C LEU A 50 36.99 64.33 9.86
N SER A 51 36.82 63.95 8.60
CA SER A 51 35.56 64.06 7.86
C SER A 51 34.68 62.81 8.04
N GLU A 52 33.44 62.87 7.54
CA GLU A 52 32.54 61.72 7.48
C GLU A 52 33.08 60.59 6.58
N MET A 53 33.75 60.96 5.49
CA MET A 53 34.37 60.00 4.57
C MET A 53 35.53 59.25 5.24
N ASP A 54 36.35 59.95 6.04
CA ASP A 54 37.45 59.33 6.78
C ASP A 54 36.96 58.33 7.82
N GLU A 55 35.81 58.60 8.47
CA GLU A 55 35.18 57.67 9.42
C GLU A 55 34.77 56.37 8.74
N ASP A 56 34.06 56.46 7.61
CA ASP A 56 33.62 55.29 6.85
C ASP A 56 34.82 54.47 6.35
N GLU A 57 35.89 55.13 5.91
CA GLU A 57 37.13 54.48 5.50
C GLU A 57 37.77 53.71 6.67
N ILE A 58 37.91 54.33 7.84
CA ILE A 58 38.54 53.68 9.00
C ILE A 58 37.71 52.49 9.52
N LEU A 59 36.37 52.60 9.52
CA LEU A 59 35.48 51.58 10.11
C LEU A 59 35.13 50.45 9.14
N SER A 60 34.86 50.78 7.87
CA SER A 60 34.23 49.87 6.91
C SER A 60 35.19 49.29 5.87
N CYS A 61 36.44 49.75 5.77
CA CYS A 61 37.40 49.19 4.82
C CYS A 61 37.75 47.71 5.13
N HIS A 62 37.48 46.82 4.17
CA HIS A 62 37.83 45.40 4.25
C HIS A 62 39.34 45.12 4.25
N ASN A 63 40.16 46.10 3.81
CA ASN A 63 41.62 46.01 3.77
C ASN A 63 42.27 46.11 5.16
N LEU A 64 41.56 46.67 6.14
CA LEU A 64 42.04 46.83 7.50
C LEU A 64 41.51 45.67 8.35
N THR A 65 42.21 44.53 8.31
CA THR A 65 41.73 43.27 8.90
C THR A 65 41.60 43.35 10.43
N ASN A 66 42.59 43.95 11.09
CA ASN A 66 42.67 44.02 12.54
C ASN A 66 42.50 45.46 13.06
N ARG A 67 42.21 45.61 14.37
CA ARG A 67 42.04 46.92 15.02
C ARG A 67 43.30 47.78 14.90
N CYS A 68 44.47 47.18 15.10
CA CYS A 68 45.76 47.87 15.08
C CYS A 68 45.99 48.59 13.74
N MET A 69 45.65 47.93 12.62
CA MET A 69 45.70 48.49 11.28
C MET A 69 44.72 49.64 11.10
N ARG A 70 43.48 49.52 11.60
CA ARG A 70 42.50 50.63 11.57
C ARG A 70 42.99 51.84 12.37
N THR A 71 43.55 51.61 13.55
CA THR A 71 44.12 52.69 14.38
C THR A 71 45.37 53.29 13.73
N SER A 72 46.24 52.47 13.16
CA SER A 72 47.41 52.94 12.40
C SER A 72 47.00 53.82 11.22
N HIS A 73 46.01 53.38 10.43
CA HIS A 73 45.47 54.14 9.30
C HIS A 73 44.87 55.48 9.75
N MET A 74 44.11 55.48 10.85
CA MET A 74 43.60 56.71 11.46
C MET A 74 44.72 57.67 11.87
N LEU A 75 45.85 57.17 12.42
CA LEU A 75 47.00 58.00 12.75
C LEU A 75 47.64 58.61 11.50
N ASP A 76 47.71 57.86 10.41
CA ASP A 76 48.28 58.32 9.15
C ASP A 76 47.40 59.43 8.54
N LEU A 77 46.06 59.30 8.61
CA LEU A 77 45.11 60.35 8.23
C LEU A 77 45.26 61.59 9.11
N LEU A 78 45.38 61.43 10.42
CA LEU A 78 45.59 62.57 11.34
C LEU A 78 46.92 63.28 11.07
N ARG A 79 47.97 62.57 10.63
CA ARG A 79 49.25 63.18 10.22
C ARG A 79 49.08 64.16 9.05
N THR A 80 48.16 63.89 8.13
CA THR A 80 47.87 64.81 7.02
C THR A 80 47.23 66.14 7.48
N GLN A 81 46.68 66.16 8.69
CA GLN A 81 46.07 67.36 9.31
C GLN A 81 47.08 68.20 10.12
N GLY A 82 48.36 67.84 10.05
CA GLY A 82 49.48 68.54 10.68
C GLY A 82 49.33 68.68 12.19
N LYS A 83 49.73 69.82 12.75
CA LYS A 83 49.70 70.08 14.20
C LYS A 83 48.29 69.91 14.82
N ASN A 84 47.24 70.25 14.09
CA ASN A 84 45.86 70.15 14.58
C ASN A 84 45.44 68.69 14.78
N GLY A 85 45.81 67.80 13.86
CA GLY A 85 45.54 66.36 13.98
C GLY A 85 46.24 65.73 15.18
N GLY A 86 47.50 66.09 15.40
CA GLY A 86 48.28 65.62 16.55
C GLY A 86 47.72 66.11 17.88
N MET A 87 47.34 67.39 17.96
CA MET A 87 46.73 67.97 19.15
C MET A 87 45.36 67.36 19.46
N ALA A 88 44.50 67.21 18.44
CA ALA A 88 43.18 66.58 18.61
C ALA A 88 43.31 65.11 19.03
N LEU A 89 44.32 64.39 18.52
CA LEU A 89 44.64 63.04 18.99
C LEU A 89 44.99 63.03 20.48
N LEU A 90 45.94 63.88 20.91
CA LEU A 90 46.34 63.93 22.32
C LEU A 90 45.19 64.34 23.24
N GLU A 91 44.36 65.31 22.84
CA GLU A 91 43.16 65.69 23.58
C GLU A 91 42.15 64.53 23.65
N SER A 92 41.93 63.80 22.55
CA SER A 92 41.04 62.63 22.53
C SER A 92 41.55 61.48 23.41
N LEU A 93 42.87 61.26 23.45
CA LEU A 93 43.52 60.29 24.33
C LEU A 93 43.42 60.72 25.80
N MET A 94 43.56 62.01 26.08
CA MET A 94 43.40 62.56 27.42
C MET A 94 41.99 62.27 27.98
N ILE A 95 40.96 62.37 27.14
CA ILE A 95 39.55 62.14 27.51
C ILE A 95 39.23 60.64 27.64
N HIS A 96 39.56 59.85 26.62
CA HIS A 96 39.07 58.46 26.53
C HIS A 96 40.06 57.41 27.04
N TYR A 97 41.35 57.74 27.08
CA TYR A 97 42.43 56.81 27.46
C TYR A 97 43.49 57.51 28.34
N PRO A 98 43.12 58.00 29.54
CA PRO A 98 44.00 58.81 30.39
C PRO A 98 45.33 58.11 30.74
N ALA A 99 45.31 56.79 30.94
CA ALA A 99 46.52 56.00 31.18
C ALA A 99 47.47 55.95 29.96
N LEU A 100 46.93 55.87 28.75
CA LEU A 100 47.72 55.90 27.51
C LEU A 100 48.26 57.31 27.26
N TYR A 101 47.47 58.36 27.52
CA TYR A 101 47.91 59.74 27.41
C TYR A 101 49.14 60.03 28.27
N THR A 102 49.12 59.65 29.55
CA THR A 102 50.27 59.81 30.45
C THR A 102 51.48 58.99 30.02
N GLN A 103 51.25 57.82 29.42
CA GLN A 103 52.30 56.97 28.90
C GLN A 103 52.98 57.53 27.64
N VAL A 104 52.25 58.27 26.81
CA VAL A 104 52.73 58.87 25.56
C VAL A 104 53.40 60.22 25.82
N THR A 105 52.80 61.06 26.67
CA THR A 105 53.24 62.44 26.88
C THR A 105 54.07 62.64 28.16
N GLY A 106 54.07 61.66 29.07
CA GLY A 106 54.64 61.80 30.42
C GLY A 106 53.86 62.73 31.35
N ARG A 107 52.73 63.29 30.90
CA ARG A 107 51.96 64.31 31.63
C ARG A 107 50.70 63.73 32.25
N LYS A 108 50.22 64.35 33.34
CA LYS A 108 48.92 63.99 33.93
C LYS A 108 47.79 64.46 33.01
N PRO A 109 46.71 63.68 32.83
CA PRO A 109 45.54 64.12 32.07
C PRO A 109 44.95 65.34 32.79
N SER A 110 44.82 66.46 32.10
CA SER A 110 44.14 67.63 32.68
C SER A 110 42.64 67.39 32.63
N THR A 111 41.99 67.49 33.79
CA THR A 111 40.53 67.35 33.93
C THR A 111 39.82 68.69 33.74
N GLU A 112 40.51 69.74 33.27
CA GLU A 112 39.85 71.02 33.03
C GLU A 112 38.82 70.86 31.91
N PRO A 113 37.51 71.08 32.19
CA PRO A 113 36.46 70.95 31.20
C PRO A 113 36.63 72.07 30.18
N SER A 114 37.31 71.77 29.08
CA SER A 114 37.59 72.74 28.03
C SER A 114 36.30 73.17 27.34
N ARG A 115 36.18 74.49 27.18
CA ARG A 115 35.27 75.27 26.32
C ARG A 115 33.75 75.13 26.55
N PHE A 116 33.25 74.03 27.12
CA PHE A 116 31.81 73.78 27.27
C PHE A 116 31.23 74.35 28.58
N SER A 117 32.06 74.55 29.60
CA SER A 117 31.64 75.07 30.92
C SER A 117 31.07 76.49 30.89
N GLY A 118 31.33 77.26 29.83
CA GLY A 118 30.78 78.60 29.63
C GLY A 118 29.46 78.65 28.84
N LEU A 119 28.99 77.54 28.25
CA LEU A 119 27.83 77.52 27.36
C LEU A 119 26.51 77.16 28.06
N ILE A 120 26.54 76.33 29.10
CA ILE A 120 25.35 75.84 29.80
C ILE A 120 25.59 75.80 31.31
N LYS A 121 24.60 76.25 32.10
CA LYS A 121 24.66 76.14 33.57
C LYS A 121 24.54 74.68 33.99
N TYR A 122 25.28 74.27 35.02
CA TYR A 122 25.28 72.89 35.53
C TYR A 122 23.87 72.34 35.86
N SER A 123 22.94 73.18 36.31
CA SER A 123 21.55 72.79 36.58
C SER A 123 20.80 72.38 35.31
N GLU A 124 20.96 73.13 34.22
CA GLU A 124 20.31 72.88 32.92
C GLU A 124 20.92 71.64 32.25
N LEU A 125 22.23 71.44 32.37
CA LEU A 125 22.91 70.23 31.89
C LEU A 125 22.40 68.99 32.61
N THR A 126 22.26 69.06 33.93
CA THR A 126 21.81 67.92 34.74
C THR A 126 20.36 67.56 34.40
N GLU A 127 19.47 68.55 34.26
CA GLU A 127 18.09 68.32 33.87
C GLU A 127 17.98 67.70 32.47
N TYR A 128 18.75 68.21 31.50
CA TYR A 128 18.79 67.66 30.16
C TYR A 128 19.24 66.20 30.15
N LEU A 129 20.33 65.87 30.87
CA LEU A 129 20.84 64.51 30.95
C LEU A 129 19.86 63.57 31.65
N VAL A 130 19.22 64.00 32.74
CA VAL A 130 18.20 63.19 33.43
C VAL A 130 17.01 62.93 32.49
N ARG A 131 16.54 63.95 31.75
CA ARG A 131 15.45 63.79 30.79
C ARG A 131 15.84 62.87 29.62
N ALA A 132 17.06 62.98 29.10
CA ALA A 132 17.54 62.11 28.03
C ALA A 132 17.67 60.65 28.50
N VAL A 133 18.28 60.43 29.66
CA VAL A 133 18.47 59.09 30.25
C VAL A 133 17.11 58.45 30.58
N THR A 134 16.18 59.19 31.16
CA THR A 134 14.84 58.68 31.45
C THR A 134 14.05 58.37 30.17
N GLY A 135 14.17 59.20 29.13
CA GLY A 135 13.60 58.92 27.80
C GLY A 135 14.15 57.62 27.20
N MET A 136 15.47 57.46 27.18
CA MET A 136 16.12 56.24 26.69
C MET A 136 15.76 55.00 27.51
N GLN A 137 15.61 55.12 28.83
CA GLN A 137 15.15 54.03 29.69
C GLN A 137 13.73 53.58 29.36
N LYS A 138 12.85 54.53 29.05
CA LYS A 138 11.48 54.23 28.63
C LYS A 138 11.45 53.50 27.29
N GLU A 139 12.15 54.01 26.29
CA GLU A 139 12.26 53.36 24.97
C GLU A 139 12.87 51.95 25.08
N LEU A 140 13.91 51.78 25.90
CA LEU A 140 14.50 50.46 26.16
C LEU A 140 13.50 49.50 26.80
N GLN A 141 12.65 49.97 27.72
CA GLN A 141 11.64 49.14 28.35
C GLN A 141 10.51 48.78 27.37
N GLU A 142 10.10 49.70 26.51
CA GLU A 142 9.13 49.45 25.43
C GLU A 142 9.67 48.40 24.46
N ALA A 143 10.91 48.54 23.99
CA ALA A 143 11.57 47.56 23.12
C ALA A 143 11.69 46.17 23.78
N ARG A 144 11.97 46.11 25.10
CA ARG A 144 11.98 44.85 25.85
C ARG A 144 10.60 44.19 25.92
N ASN A 145 9.55 44.98 26.13
CA ASN A 145 8.18 44.50 26.18
C ASN A 145 7.70 44.00 24.81
N GLU A 146 8.11 44.65 23.73
CA GLU A 146 7.83 44.17 22.37
C GLU A 146 8.58 42.87 22.08
N ALA A 147 9.87 42.80 22.40
CA ALA A 147 10.67 41.60 22.24
C ALA A 147 10.10 40.41 23.05
N SER A 148 9.54 40.64 24.25
CA SER A 148 8.90 39.57 25.02
C SER A 148 7.60 39.09 24.39
N LYS A 149 6.76 40.00 23.85
CA LYS A 149 5.55 39.63 23.09
C LYS A 149 5.88 38.81 21.85
N LEU A 150 6.87 39.24 21.06
CA LEU A 150 7.30 38.48 19.88
C LEU A 150 7.81 37.09 20.27
N ARG A 151 8.62 36.97 21.33
CA ARG A 151 9.10 35.67 21.81
C ARG A 151 7.96 34.75 22.24
N ALA A 152 6.97 35.26 22.97
CA ALA A 152 5.81 34.46 23.36
C ALA A 152 5.02 33.98 22.13
N HIS A 153 4.88 34.84 21.12
CA HIS A 153 4.22 34.47 19.87
C HIS A 153 5.02 33.42 19.08
N CYS A 154 6.35 33.56 18.98
CA CYS A 154 7.22 32.56 18.37
C CYS A 154 7.12 31.21 19.08
N ALA A 155 7.15 31.20 20.42
CA ALA A 155 7.00 29.96 21.20
C ALA A 155 5.64 29.28 20.97
N SER A 156 4.56 30.06 20.83
CA SER A 156 3.23 29.53 20.47
C SER A 156 3.25 28.91 19.08
N LEU A 157 3.80 29.60 18.08
CA LEU A 157 3.88 29.09 16.71
C LEU A 157 4.75 27.82 16.60
N GLU A 158 5.85 27.76 17.35
CA GLU A 158 6.70 26.58 17.43
C GLU A 158 5.96 25.37 18.02
N ALA A 159 5.13 25.59 19.04
CA ALA A 159 4.27 24.56 19.62
C ALA A 159 3.21 24.08 18.61
N ASP A 160 2.57 25.00 17.88
CA ASP A 160 1.58 24.69 16.85
C ASP A 160 2.22 23.88 15.70
N ILE A 161 3.40 24.28 15.23
CA ILE A 161 4.17 23.55 14.21
C ILE A 161 4.48 22.13 14.70
N SER A 162 4.94 21.99 15.94
CA SER A 162 5.25 20.69 16.54
C SER A 162 4.01 19.79 16.60
N GLN A 163 2.86 20.34 16.99
CA GLN A 163 1.58 19.62 17.02
C GLN A 163 1.15 19.21 15.60
N MET A 164 1.25 20.11 14.63
CA MET A 164 0.92 19.83 13.23
C MET A 164 1.80 18.73 12.65
N MET A 165 3.10 18.73 12.94
CA MET A 165 4.03 17.68 12.54
C MET A 165 3.65 16.32 13.16
N GLU A 166 3.27 16.29 14.43
CA GLU A 166 2.83 15.06 15.09
C GLU A 166 1.52 14.53 14.48
N GLN A 167 0.56 15.41 14.19
CA GLN A 167 -0.67 15.06 13.50
C GLN A 167 -0.40 14.54 12.08
N GLU A 168 0.55 15.16 11.36
CA GLU A 168 0.94 14.71 10.03
C GLU A 168 1.55 13.30 10.08
N MET A 169 2.46 13.03 11.03
CA MET A 169 3.01 11.68 11.21
C MET A 169 1.92 10.66 11.50
N LYS A 170 0.97 10.96 12.39
CA LYS A 170 -0.19 10.09 12.67
C LYS A 170 -1.05 9.87 11.42
N SER A 171 -1.27 10.91 10.62
CA SER A 171 -2.02 10.79 9.36
C SER A 171 -1.30 9.90 8.34
N ARG A 172 0.03 10.04 8.25
CA ARG A 172 0.87 9.22 7.37
C ARG A 172 0.85 7.75 7.77
N THR A 173 0.96 7.43 9.07
CA THR A 173 0.88 6.03 9.53
C THR A 173 -0.49 5.43 9.22
N LEU A 174 -1.58 6.13 9.55
CA LEU A 174 -2.94 5.70 9.22
C LEU A 174 -3.14 5.47 7.71
N ARG A 175 -2.56 6.32 6.86
CA ARG A 175 -2.60 6.14 5.41
C ARG A 175 -1.93 4.84 4.96
N THR A 176 -0.72 4.58 5.46
CA THR A 176 0.02 3.35 5.12
C THR A 176 -0.69 2.08 5.61
N ASP A 177 -1.33 2.13 6.78
CA ASP A 177 -2.13 1.01 7.30
C ASP A 177 -3.39 0.79 6.45
N ASN A 178 -4.05 1.86 6.02
CA ASN A 178 -5.21 1.78 5.13
C ASN A 178 -4.84 1.15 3.78
N GLU A 179 -3.74 1.60 3.17
CA GLU A 179 -3.20 1.01 1.93
C GLU A 179 -2.86 -0.47 2.11
N ARG A 180 -2.32 -0.88 3.28
CA ARG A 180 -2.08 -2.28 3.60
C ARG A 180 -3.37 -3.08 3.65
N ILE A 181 -4.38 -2.58 4.35
CA ILE A 181 -5.70 -3.24 4.46
C ILE A 181 -6.36 -3.34 3.08
N GLN A 182 -6.33 -2.28 2.28
CA GLN A 182 -6.85 -2.30 0.91
C GLN A 182 -6.19 -3.39 0.05
N ARG A 183 -4.85 -3.52 0.12
CA ARG A 183 -4.13 -4.59 -0.59
C ARG A 183 -4.59 -5.97 -0.14
N HIS A 184 -4.79 -6.19 1.17
CA HIS A 184 -5.32 -7.45 1.68
C HIS A 184 -6.74 -7.73 1.21
N LEU A 185 -7.63 -6.73 1.25
CA LEU A 185 -9.00 -6.85 0.74
C LEU A 185 -9.02 -7.21 -0.75
N CYS A 186 -8.19 -6.56 -1.58
CA CYS A 186 -8.06 -6.92 -2.98
C CYS A 186 -7.54 -8.35 -3.17
N SER A 187 -6.65 -8.83 -2.31
CA SER A 187 -6.16 -10.23 -2.35
C SER A 187 -7.27 -11.21 -2.02
N LEU A 188 -7.97 -11.00 -0.92
CA LEU A 188 -9.09 -11.84 -0.50
C LEU A 188 -10.20 -11.85 -1.54
N GLN A 189 -10.48 -10.71 -2.18
CA GLN A 189 -11.47 -10.64 -3.25
C GLN A 189 -11.07 -11.48 -4.46
N ARG A 190 -9.78 -11.51 -4.83
CA ARG A 190 -9.28 -12.40 -5.89
C ARG A 190 -9.43 -13.88 -5.51
N GLU A 191 -9.10 -14.23 -4.27
CA GLU A 191 -9.28 -15.60 -3.76
C GLU A 191 -10.74 -16.03 -3.77
N VAL A 192 -11.66 -15.15 -3.35
CA VAL A 192 -13.11 -15.41 -3.40
C VAL A 192 -13.57 -15.65 -4.83
N THR A 193 -13.11 -14.86 -5.79
CA THR A 193 -13.45 -15.08 -7.21
C THR A 193 -12.90 -16.43 -7.69
N LYS A 194 -11.63 -16.74 -7.38
CA LYS A 194 -11.02 -18.02 -7.74
C LYS A 194 -11.81 -19.21 -7.18
N LEU A 195 -12.21 -19.16 -5.91
CA LEU A 195 -13.02 -20.19 -5.28
C LEU A 195 -14.43 -20.32 -5.90
N LYS A 196 -15.01 -19.21 -6.36
CA LYS A 196 -16.28 -19.24 -7.11
C LYS A 196 -16.12 -19.94 -8.45
N ASP A 197 -15.04 -19.66 -9.17
CA ASP A 197 -14.75 -20.30 -10.45
C ASP A 197 -14.50 -21.82 -10.26
N GLU A 198 -13.68 -22.20 -9.27
CA GLU A 198 -13.45 -23.60 -8.91
C GLU A 198 -14.75 -24.32 -8.51
N LYS A 199 -15.64 -23.65 -7.77
CA LYS A 199 -16.96 -24.17 -7.44
C LYS A 199 -17.80 -24.39 -8.70
N CYS A 200 -17.85 -23.44 -9.63
CA CYS A 200 -18.57 -23.57 -10.90
C CYS A 200 -18.03 -24.74 -11.73
N ASP A 201 -16.72 -24.91 -11.81
CA ASP A 201 -16.07 -26.04 -12.50
C ASP A 201 -16.46 -27.39 -11.88
N LEU A 202 -16.59 -27.45 -10.55
CA LEU A 202 -17.09 -28.63 -9.86
C LEU A 202 -18.56 -28.91 -10.19
N TYR A 203 -19.42 -27.88 -10.25
CA TYR A 203 -20.82 -28.07 -10.66
C TYR A 203 -20.93 -28.59 -12.09
N ILE A 204 -20.14 -28.07 -13.03
CA ILE A 204 -20.14 -28.56 -14.43
C ILE A 204 -19.76 -30.05 -14.46
N ARG A 205 -18.67 -30.43 -13.78
CA ARG A 205 -18.24 -31.83 -13.70
C ARG A 205 -19.27 -32.73 -13.02
N TYR A 206 -19.90 -32.25 -11.96
CA TYR A 206 -20.94 -32.98 -11.23
C TYR A 206 -22.17 -33.24 -12.12
N THR A 207 -22.63 -32.21 -12.85
CA THR A 207 -23.76 -32.35 -13.79
C THR A 207 -23.42 -33.34 -14.90
N ALA A 208 -22.22 -33.24 -15.50
CA ALA A 208 -21.77 -34.19 -16.53
C ALA A 208 -21.73 -35.64 -16.00
N ALA A 209 -21.25 -35.85 -14.77
CA ALA A 209 -21.24 -37.18 -14.15
C ALA A 209 -22.66 -37.72 -13.89
N ILE A 210 -23.61 -36.85 -13.52
CA ILE A 210 -25.03 -37.25 -13.39
C ILE A 210 -25.61 -37.65 -14.75
N GLU A 211 -25.35 -36.87 -15.79
CA GLU A 211 -25.81 -37.14 -17.15
C GLU A 211 -25.21 -38.45 -17.69
N GLU A 212 -23.93 -38.72 -17.43
CA GLU A 212 -23.31 -39.99 -17.80
C GLU A 212 -23.95 -41.16 -17.04
N LYS A 213 -24.18 -41.01 -15.72
CA LYS A 213 -24.86 -42.03 -14.92
C LYS A 213 -26.27 -42.30 -15.44
N SER A 214 -27.03 -41.26 -15.79
CA SER A 214 -28.39 -41.43 -16.33
C SER A 214 -28.36 -42.09 -17.71
N ALA A 215 -27.37 -41.77 -18.57
CA ALA A 215 -27.15 -42.43 -19.85
C ALA A 215 -26.76 -43.91 -19.71
N VAL A 216 -25.89 -44.25 -18.75
CA VAL A 216 -25.56 -45.65 -18.42
C VAL A 216 -26.79 -46.39 -17.91
N ASN A 217 -27.57 -45.79 -17.01
CA ASN A 217 -28.81 -46.39 -16.51
C ASN A 217 -29.83 -46.61 -17.63
N GLY A 218 -29.97 -45.67 -18.58
CA GLY A 218 -30.81 -45.84 -19.76
C GLY A 218 -30.37 -47.03 -20.62
N ARG A 219 -29.07 -47.15 -20.90
CA ARG A 219 -28.51 -48.31 -21.62
C ARG A 219 -28.73 -49.64 -20.88
N LEU A 220 -28.55 -49.65 -19.57
CA LEU A 220 -28.80 -50.83 -18.74
C LEU A 220 -30.27 -51.24 -18.77
N HIS A 221 -31.19 -50.28 -18.73
CA HIS A 221 -32.62 -50.54 -18.84
C HIS A 221 -32.99 -51.13 -20.21
N GLU A 222 -32.46 -50.58 -21.30
CA GLU A 222 -32.70 -51.11 -22.65
C GLU A 222 -32.18 -52.55 -22.81
N LEU A 223 -30.96 -52.83 -22.32
CA LEU A 223 -30.40 -54.19 -22.32
C LEU A 223 -31.26 -55.16 -21.50
N ASN A 224 -31.76 -54.73 -20.34
CA ASN A 224 -32.67 -55.54 -19.53
C ASN A 224 -33.99 -55.84 -20.27
N LEU A 225 -34.57 -54.85 -20.96
CA LEU A 225 -35.74 -55.07 -21.80
C LEU A 225 -35.47 -56.06 -22.93
N GLN A 226 -34.34 -55.93 -23.62
CA GLN A 226 -33.93 -56.87 -24.68
C GLN A 226 -33.74 -58.29 -24.13
N LYS A 227 -33.13 -58.43 -22.96
CA LYS A 227 -32.97 -59.72 -22.26
C LYS A 227 -34.31 -60.36 -21.96
N VAL A 228 -35.26 -59.61 -21.37
CA VAL A 228 -36.61 -60.09 -21.07
C VAL A 228 -37.37 -60.47 -22.34
N ARG A 229 -37.32 -59.65 -23.39
CA ARG A 229 -37.93 -59.96 -24.69
C ARG A 229 -37.39 -61.27 -25.27
N SER A 230 -36.07 -61.47 -25.20
CA SER A 230 -35.41 -62.68 -25.71
C SER A 230 -35.84 -63.93 -24.92
N TYR A 231 -35.94 -63.85 -23.58
CA TYR A 231 -36.46 -64.95 -22.76
C TYR A 231 -37.92 -65.28 -23.07
N LEU A 232 -38.77 -64.26 -23.25
CA LEU A 232 -40.17 -64.48 -23.59
C LEU A 232 -40.32 -65.14 -24.97
N LEU A 233 -39.54 -64.71 -25.96
CA LEU A 233 -39.52 -65.35 -27.28
C LEU A 233 -39.08 -66.81 -27.20
N LEU A 234 -38.06 -67.12 -26.39
CA LEU A 234 -37.62 -68.49 -26.16
C LEU A 234 -38.71 -69.34 -25.50
N LEU A 235 -39.39 -68.79 -24.48
CA LEU A 235 -40.49 -69.48 -23.81
C LEU A 235 -41.67 -69.74 -24.75
N LEU A 236 -42.03 -68.74 -25.58
CA LEU A 236 -43.08 -68.89 -26.59
C LEU A 236 -42.69 -69.94 -27.65
N HIS A 237 -41.42 -69.96 -28.07
CA HIS A 237 -40.93 -70.98 -28.99
C HIS A 237 -41.00 -72.38 -28.38
N GLN A 238 -40.58 -72.53 -27.12
CA GLN A 238 -40.67 -73.81 -26.40
C GLN A 238 -42.13 -74.26 -26.27
N ALA A 239 -43.02 -73.39 -25.80
CA ALA A 239 -44.44 -73.72 -25.66
C ALA A 239 -45.06 -74.11 -27.01
N ARG A 240 -44.68 -73.44 -28.10
CA ARG A 240 -45.12 -73.82 -29.46
C ARG A 240 -44.61 -75.21 -29.86
N GLN A 241 -43.35 -75.54 -29.56
CA GLN A 241 -42.80 -76.87 -29.84
C GLN A 241 -43.52 -77.95 -29.03
N ASP A 242 -43.83 -77.68 -27.77
CA ASP A 242 -44.56 -78.60 -26.89
C ASP A 242 -45.98 -78.87 -27.42
N ILE A 243 -46.70 -77.82 -27.86
CA ILE A 243 -48.02 -77.97 -28.50
C ILE A 243 -47.93 -78.82 -29.77
N LEU A 244 -46.97 -78.53 -30.66
CA LEU A 244 -46.80 -79.30 -31.89
C LEU A 244 -46.44 -80.76 -31.62
N ALA A 245 -45.64 -81.03 -30.58
CA ALA A 245 -45.31 -82.39 -30.17
C ALA A 245 -46.54 -83.12 -29.62
N GLN A 246 -47.39 -82.42 -28.85
CA GLN A 246 -48.65 -82.97 -28.35
C GLN A 246 -49.61 -83.27 -29.50
N ASP A 247 -49.85 -82.32 -30.40
CA ASP A 247 -50.72 -82.51 -31.57
C ASP A 247 -50.27 -83.71 -32.42
N LEU A 248 -48.95 -83.89 -32.59
CA LEU A 248 -48.39 -85.02 -33.31
C LEU A 248 -48.64 -86.35 -32.58
N ALA A 249 -48.46 -86.38 -31.25
CA ALA A 249 -48.73 -87.56 -30.44
C ALA A 249 -50.21 -87.95 -30.51
N GLU A 250 -51.12 -86.99 -30.35
CA GLU A 250 -52.57 -87.21 -30.45
C GLU A 250 -52.98 -87.71 -31.85
N ALA A 251 -52.34 -87.20 -32.92
CA ALA A 251 -52.58 -87.68 -34.27
C ALA A 251 -52.07 -89.12 -34.49
N ILE A 252 -50.92 -89.48 -33.91
CA ILE A 252 -50.40 -90.86 -33.94
C ILE A 252 -51.35 -91.79 -33.18
N ASP A 253 -51.76 -91.43 -31.97
CA ASP A 253 -52.69 -92.22 -31.16
C ASP A 253 -54.01 -92.42 -31.90
N SER A 254 -54.57 -91.36 -32.50
CA SER A 254 -55.77 -91.44 -33.33
C SER A 254 -55.59 -92.36 -34.55
N GLN A 255 -54.42 -92.35 -35.19
CA GLN A 255 -54.11 -93.28 -36.29
C GLN A 255 -54.02 -94.72 -35.81
N VAL A 256 -53.43 -94.96 -34.64
CA VAL A 256 -53.34 -96.29 -34.02
C VAL A 256 -54.73 -96.81 -33.69
N GLU A 257 -55.59 -95.99 -33.06
CA GLU A 257 -56.98 -96.33 -32.77
C GLU A 257 -57.77 -96.66 -34.05
N LEU A 258 -57.64 -95.84 -35.10
CA LEU A 258 -58.30 -96.11 -36.39
C LEU A 258 -57.78 -97.41 -37.02
N ALA A 259 -56.48 -97.70 -36.93
CA ALA A 259 -55.90 -98.94 -37.41
C ALA A 259 -56.40 -100.17 -36.61
N GLU A 260 -56.61 -100.01 -35.30
CA GLU A 260 -57.26 -101.02 -34.46
C GLU A 260 -58.71 -101.25 -34.85
N GLN A 261 -59.50 -100.19 -35.05
CA GLN A 261 -60.87 -100.29 -35.54
C GLN A 261 -60.93 -100.97 -36.91
N LEU A 262 -60.05 -100.61 -37.84
CA LEU A 262 -59.94 -101.26 -39.16
C LEU A 262 -59.56 -102.74 -39.03
N ARG A 263 -58.68 -103.12 -38.08
CA ARG A 263 -58.37 -104.52 -37.78
C ARG A 263 -59.61 -105.25 -37.26
N SER A 264 -60.32 -104.69 -36.30
CA SER A 264 -61.58 -105.25 -35.78
C SER A 264 -62.61 -105.45 -36.90
N TYR A 265 -62.85 -104.44 -37.74
CA TYR A 265 -63.76 -104.56 -38.88
C TYR A 265 -63.31 -105.58 -39.92
N ARG A 266 -62.00 -105.76 -40.13
CA ARG A 266 -61.48 -106.83 -41.00
C ARG A 266 -61.73 -108.21 -40.40
N GLU A 267 -61.46 -108.39 -39.11
CA GLU A 267 -61.72 -109.64 -38.39
C GLU A 267 -63.21 -109.99 -38.38
N GLU A 268 -64.08 -109.01 -38.15
CA GLU A 268 -65.54 -109.14 -38.27
C GLU A 268 -65.96 -109.53 -39.69
N ASN A 269 -65.43 -108.87 -40.73
CA ASN A 269 -65.71 -109.23 -42.12
C ASN A 269 -65.26 -110.64 -42.47
N GLU A 270 -64.08 -111.05 -42.00
CA GLU A 270 -63.61 -112.42 -42.15
C GLU A 270 -64.51 -113.42 -41.41
N GLN A 271 -64.98 -113.06 -40.22
CA GLN A 271 -65.91 -113.88 -39.46
C GLN A 271 -67.26 -114.00 -40.16
N LEU A 272 -67.82 -112.91 -40.68
CA LEU A 272 -69.02 -112.91 -41.51
C LEU A 272 -68.82 -113.71 -42.80
N LEU A 273 -67.63 -113.67 -43.42
CA LEU A 273 -67.29 -114.51 -44.56
C LEU A 273 -67.25 -115.99 -44.17
N ARG A 274 -66.68 -116.32 -43.00
CA ARG A 274 -66.68 -117.68 -42.45
C ARG A 274 -68.11 -118.15 -42.20
N ASP A 275 -68.96 -117.32 -41.61
CA ASP A 275 -70.36 -117.64 -41.33
C ASP A 275 -71.21 -117.69 -42.60
N LYS A 276 -70.97 -116.82 -43.60
CA LYS A 276 -71.56 -116.93 -44.94
C LYS A 276 -71.13 -118.22 -45.63
N LYS A 277 -69.86 -118.64 -45.50
CA LYS A 277 -69.40 -119.95 -45.99
C LYS A 277 -70.10 -121.09 -45.27
N LYS A 278 -70.29 -121.02 -43.95
CA LYS A 278 -71.08 -122.01 -43.18
C LYS A 278 -72.54 -122.03 -43.62
N VAL A 279 -73.17 -120.89 -43.87
CA VAL A 279 -74.54 -120.80 -44.39
C VAL A 279 -74.63 -121.31 -45.83
N CYS A 280 -73.65 -121.00 -46.69
CA CYS A 280 -73.54 -121.58 -48.03
C CYS A 280 -73.33 -123.10 -47.96
N LEU A 281 -72.51 -123.61 -47.03
CA LEU A 281 -72.36 -125.04 -46.75
C LEU A 281 -73.66 -125.64 -46.22
N PHE A 282 -74.39 -124.96 -45.34
CA PHE A 282 -75.69 -125.38 -44.84
C PHE A 282 -76.74 -125.43 -45.95
N TRP A 283 -76.72 -124.44 -46.86
CA TRP A 283 -77.49 -124.46 -48.09
C TRP A 283 -77.01 -125.55 -49.05
N PHE A 284 -75.71 -125.80 -49.17
CA PHE A 284 -75.16 -126.90 -49.97
C PHE A 284 -75.54 -128.27 -49.40
N PHE A 285 -75.61 -128.43 -48.09
CA PHE A 285 -76.08 -129.64 -47.41
C PHE A 285 -77.60 -129.75 -47.45
N SER A 286 -78.34 -128.63 -47.46
CA SER A 286 -79.79 -128.63 -47.71
C SER A 286 -80.12 -128.92 -49.18
N PHE A 287 -79.35 -128.39 -50.14
CA PHE A 287 -79.48 -128.69 -51.57
C PHE A 287 -78.93 -130.09 -51.91
N SER A 288 -77.90 -130.57 -51.22
CA SER A 288 -77.42 -131.96 -51.30
C SER A 288 -78.41 -132.90 -50.60
N GLY A 289 -79.12 -132.43 -49.58
CA GLY A 289 -80.30 -133.09 -49.00
C GLY A 289 -81.44 -133.20 -50.01
N TYR A 290 -81.75 -132.13 -50.74
CA TYR A 290 -82.71 -132.17 -51.85
C TYR A 290 -82.22 -133.02 -53.03
N SER A 291 -80.92 -133.04 -53.34
CA SER A 291 -80.34 -133.86 -54.41
C SER A 291 -80.29 -135.36 -54.03
N ASN A 292 -80.11 -135.70 -52.75
CA ASN A 292 -80.23 -137.06 -52.26
C ASN A 292 -81.70 -137.49 -52.00
N GLN A 293 -82.65 -136.57 -51.93
CA GLN A 293 -84.09 -136.88 -52.00
C GLN A 293 -84.56 -137.11 -53.45
N ILE A 294 -83.91 -136.51 -54.45
CA ILE A 294 -84.18 -136.77 -55.89
C ILE A 294 -83.66 -138.16 -56.33
N ARG A 295 -82.76 -138.81 -55.58
CA ARG A 295 -82.36 -140.22 -55.80
C ARG A 295 -83.28 -141.24 -55.12
N LYS A 296 -84.47 -140.84 -54.65
CA LYS A 296 -85.47 -141.75 -54.05
C LYS A 296 -86.91 -141.62 -54.56
N CYS A 297 -87.16 -140.82 -55.60
CA CYS A 297 -88.49 -140.74 -56.24
C CYS A 297 -88.42 -140.93 -57.77
N HIS A 298 -87.67 -141.95 -58.21
CA HIS A 298 -87.89 -142.64 -59.49
C HIS A 298 -88.27 -144.10 -59.20
N THR A 299 -89.40 -144.29 -58.49
CA THR A 299 -90.27 -145.48 -58.54
C THR A 299 -91.66 -145.07 -58.08
N ASN A 300 -92.53 -144.87 -59.07
CA ASN A 300 -93.98 -145.02 -59.05
C ASN A 300 -94.86 -143.97 -58.34
N SER A 301 -95.55 -143.18 -59.18
CA SER A 301 -97.01 -143.13 -59.34
C SER A 301 -97.51 -141.69 -59.48
N THR A 302 -98.10 -141.28 -60.61
CA THR A 302 -99.56 -141.33 -60.86
C THR A 302 -100.40 -140.94 -59.64
N SER A 303 -101.16 -139.83 -59.76
CA SER A 303 -102.62 -139.80 -59.57
C SER A 303 -103.18 -138.40 -59.32
N TYR A 304 -103.99 -137.96 -60.30
CA TYR A 304 -105.28 -137.24 -60.22
C TYR A 304 -105.43 -135.90 -59.47
N LEU A 305 -106.15 -134.99 -60.18
CA LEU A 305 -106.78 -133.71 -59.80
C LEU A 305 -105.90 -132.46 -59.72
#